data_AF-A0A8S0YST9-F1
#
_entry.id   AF-A0A8S0YST9-F1
#
_cell.length_a   1.000
_cell.length_b   1.000
_cell.length_c   1.000
_cell.angle_alpha   90.00
_cell.angle_beta   90.00
_cell.angle_gamma   90.00
#
_symmetry.space_group_name_H-M   'P 1'
#
loop_
_entity.id
_entity.type
_entity.pdbx_description
1 polymer ?
#
loop_
_entity_poly.entity_id
_entity_poly.type
_entity_poly.pdbx_seq_one_letter_code
_entity_poly.pdbx_strand_id
1 'polypeptide(L)'
;MQTLQPALRLLCVNCNIRIEKLRRHLVFELDTRVISKICEWNPSIVITEEHYICDVCKESAIQHVNSGLANEPGESSSRGHMHACLVCGSSLRNRKCDLIVRENPSQLQQAIYIELENRIAPRQATSLDHVCHPCWLRLKRVATRNMQQNIQLQAEPEPEPEPELETELELEPEPEPEPQPQDQQAVEVPGMITLLHIESVERIDEHMFHYWLGMNKQQFELLLYEIPRLIETKRGILGLGALLMKMRTGDSDDRLSQLLMVPRRTLERLMDKAREILVQDFVPRNLGLQHISREQLLQHNLIIPNSVQN
;
A
#
# COMPACT_ATOMS: atom_id res chain seq x y z
N MET A 1 -7.29 -24.53 -16.52
CA MET A 1 -6.68 -23.46 -15.71
C MET A 1 -7.66 -23.08 -14.62
N GLN A 2 -7.46 -23.54 -13.38
CA GLN A 2 -8.27 -23.11 -12.23
C GLN A 2 -7.74 -21.73 -11.80
N THR A 3 -8.55 -20.70 -11.98
CA THR A 3 -8.30 -19.39 -11.38
C THR A 3 -8.37 -19.56 -9.87
N LEU A 4 -7.21 -19.43 -9.19
CA LEU A 4 -7.15 -19.34 -7.74
C LEU A 4 -8.02 -18.15 -7.32
N GLN A 5 -9.24 -18.42 -6.87
CA GLN A 5 -10.08 -17.39 -6.29
C GLN A 5 -9.34 -16.83 -5.06
N PRO A 6 -9.17 -15.51 -4.97
CA PRO A 6 -8.50 -14.90 -3.82
C PRO A 6 -9.26 -15.32 -2.56
N ALA A 7 -8.55 -15.87 -1.58
CA ALA A 7 -9.14 -16.33 -0.33
C ALA A 7 -10.06 -15.24 0.24
N LEU A 8 -11.36 -15.51 0.27
CA LEU A 8 -12.37 -14.61 0.80
C LEU A 8 -12.02 -14.33 2.26
N ARG A 9 -11.79 -13.06 2.58
CA ARG A 9 -11.54 -12.63 3.97
C ARG A 9 -12.84 -12.74 4.73
N LEU A 10 -12.82 -13.43 5.87
CA LEU A 10 -13.99 -13.56 6.72
C LEU A 10 -14.12 -12.31 7.58
N LEU A 11 -15.15 -11.50 7.30
CA LEU A 11 -15.42 -10.24 7.99
C LEU A 11 -16.73 -10.33 8.78
N CYS A 12 -16.77 -9.69 9.94
CA CYS A 12 -18.01 -9.50 10.68
C CYS A 12 -18.92 -8.51 9.93
N VAL A 13 -20.15 -8.90 9.61
CA VAL A 13 -21.09 -8.06 8.87
C VAL A 13 -21.38 -6.72 9.55
N ASN A 14 -21.37 -6.67 10.88
CA ASN A 14 -21.71 -5.45 11.64
C ASN A 14 -20.50 -4.51 11.82
N CYS A 15 -19.40 -5.04 12.37
CA CYS A 15 -18.24 -4.19 12.71
C CYS A 15 -17.12 -4.21 11.65
N ASN A 16 -17.24 -5.01 10.60
CA ASN A 16 -16.28 -5.17 9.50
C ASN A 16 -14.87 -5.62 9.93
N ILE A 17 -14.72 -6.17 11.13
CA ILE A 17 -13.44 -6.72 11.58
C ILE A 17 -13.20 -8.11 11.01
N ARG A 18 -11.92 -8.46 10.88
CA ARG A 18 -11.45 -9.80 10.55
C ARG A 18 -11.76 -10.78 11.68
N ILE A 19 -12.52 -11.83 11.36
CA ILE A 19 -13.01 -12.83 12.31
C ILE A 19 -12.44 -14.23 12.06
N GLU A 20 -11.35 -14.34 11.30
CA GLU A 20 -10.70 -15.64 11.08
C GLU A 20 -10.23 -16.28 12.40
N LYS A 21 -9.81 -15.45 13.36
CA LYS A 21 -9.30 -15.85 14.68
C LYS A 21 -10.26 -15.56 15.84
N LEU A 22 -11.47 -15.05 15.54
CA LEU A 22 -12.46 -14.68 16.55
C LEU A 22 -13.59 -15.69 16.55
N ARG A 23 -14.25 -15.84 17.71
CA ARG A 23 -15.52 -16.56 17.76
C ARG A 23 -16.54 -15.83 16.87
N ARG A 24 -17.14 -16.59 15.98
CA ARG A 24 -18.05 -16.11 14.95
C ARG A 24 -19.28 -17.01 14.87
N HIS A 25 -20.37 -16.43 14.41
CA HIS A 25 -21.66 -17.09 14.24
C HIS A 25 -22.19 -16.76 12.87
N LEU A 26 -22.82 -17.73 12.20
CA LEU A 26 -23.59 -17.45 10.99
C LEU A 26 -24.77 -16.58 11.38
N VAL A 27 -25.04 -15.53 10.61
CA VAL A 27 -26.12 -14.59 10.96
C VAL A 27 -27.48 -15.30 10.88
N PHE A 28 -27.67 -16.18 9.90
CA PHE A 28 -28.91 -16.94 9.70
C PHE A 28 -29.21 -17.99 10.79
N GLU A 29 -28.23 -18.33 11.63
CA GLU A 29 -28.43 -19.24 12.77
C GLU A 29 -28.90 -18.50 14.05
N LEU A 30 -29.06 -17.18 13.99
CA LEU A 30 -29.49 -16.36 15.13
C LEU A 30 -31.02 -16.23 15.19
N ASP A 31 -31.53 -15.84 16.37
CA ASP A 31 -32.96 -15.50 16.55
C ASP A 31 -33.38 -14.39 15.57
N THR A 32 -34.56 -14.52 14.96
CA THR A 32 -35.07 -13.60 13.93
C THR A 32 -35.07 -12.13 14.37
N ARG A 33 -35.28 -11.85 15.67
CA ARG A 33 -35.23 -10.49 16.20
C ARG A 33 -33.82 -9.93 16.22
N VAL A 34 -32.83 -10.79 16.52
CA VAL A 34 -31.40 -10.42 16.47
C VAL A 34 -30.97 -10.16 15.03
N ILE A 35 -31.38 -11.02 14.08
CA ILE A 35 -31.13 -10.80 12.65
C ILE A 35 -31.73 -9.46 12.21
N SER A 36 -33.00 -9.20 12.56
CA SER A 36 -33.69 -7.95 12.23
C SER A 36 -32.94 -6.74 12.78
N LYS A 37 -32.41 -6.82 14.01
CA LYS A 37 -31.61 -5.74 14.61
C LYS A 37 -30.27 -5.53 13.90
N ILE A 38 -29.62 -6.61 13.46
CA ILE A 38 -28.37 -6.51 12.68
C ILE A 38 -28.64 -5.87 11.31
N CYS A 39 -29.75 -6.21 10.65
CA CYS A 39 -30.19 -5.57 9.40
C CYS A 39 -30.46 -4.07 9.60
N GLU A 40 -31.15 -3.71 10.70
CA GLU A 40 -31.41 -2.31 11.06
C GLU A 40 -30.11 -1.51 11.23
N TRP A 41 -29.08 -2.11 11.84
CA TRP A 41 -27.77 -1.47 11.98
C TRP A 41 -26.98 -1.35 10.68
N ASN A 42 -27.31 -2.19 9.69
CA ASN A 42 -26.58 -2.30 8.43
C ASN A 42 -27.54 -2.26 7.23
N PRO A 43 -28.30 -1.16 7.04
CA PRO A 43 -29.36 -1.10 6.03
C PRO A 43 -28.84 -1.23 4.60
N SER A 44 -27.56 -0.96 4.38
CA SER A 44 -26.91 -1.07 3.07
C SER A 44 -26.37 -2.47 2.75
N ILE A 45 -26.44 -3.42 3.68
CA ILE A 45 -25.94 -4.79 3.51
C ILE A 45 -27.13 -5.75 3.36
N VAL A 46 -27.18 -6.48 2.26
CA VAL A 46 -28.08 -7.62 2.11
C VAL A 46 -27.45 -8.82 2.81
N ILE A 47 -27.99 -9.19 3.98
CA ILE A 47 -27.50 -10.35 4.72
C ILE A 47 -27.90 -11.63 3.99
N THR A 48 -26.93 -12.49 3.74
CA THR A 48 -27.07 -13.84 3.13
C THR A 48 -26.60 -14.92 4.10
N GLU A 49 -26.84 -16.19 3.76
CA GLU A 49 -26.46 -17.35 4.57
C GLU A 49 -24.95 -17.48 4.79
N GLU A 50 -24.14 -16.80 3.98
CA GLU A 50 -22.67 -16.81 4.10
C GLU A 50 -22.13 -15.72 5.03
N HIS A 51 -22.99 -14.84 5.53
CA HIS A 51 -22.55 -13.75 6.41
C HIS A 51 -22.32 -14.23 7.83
N TYR A 52 -21.23 -13.74 8.41
CA TYR A 52 -20.85 -14.01 9.78
C TYR A 52 -20.90 -12.75 10.63
N ILE A 53 -21.16 -12.93 11.92
CA ILE A 53 -21.03 -11.88 12.94
C ILE A 53 -20.05 -12.34 14.03
N CYS A 54 -19.24 -11.42 14.56
CA CYS A 54 -18.39 -11.72 15.70
C CYS A 54 -19.22 -11.83 16.99
N ASP A 55 -18.70 -12.57 17.97
CA ASP A 55 -19.34 -12.81 19.27
C ASP A 55 -19.79 -11.50 19.95
N VAL A 56 -18.92 -10.48 19.97
CA VAL A 56 -19.22 -9.21 20.64
C VAL A 56 -20.35 -8.43 19.97
N CYS A 57 -20.43 -8.47 18.63
CA CYS A 57 -21.54 -7.82 17.92
C CYS A 57 -22.85 -8.60 18.07
N LYS A 58 -22.78 -9.94 18.15
CA LYS A 58 -23.94 -10.78 18.47
C LYS A 58 -24.48 -10.46 19.86
N GLU A 59 -23.62 -10.43 20.87
CA GLU A 59 -24.01 -10.10 22.25
C GLU A 59 -24.62 -8.70 22.35
N SER A 60 -24.01 -7.72 21.68
CA SER A 60 -24.55 -6.36 21.60
C SER A 60 -25.94 -6.33 20.96
N ALA A 61 -26.16 -7.08 19.86
CA ALA A 61 -27.46 -7.16 19.22
C ALA A 61 -28.51 -7.83 20.13
N ILE A 62 -28.14 -8.91 20.82
CA ILE A 62 -29.01 -9.56 21.81
C ILE A 62 -29.37 -8.61 22.95
N GLN A 63 -28.40 -7.86 23.47
CA GLN A 63 -28.64 -6.86 24.52
C GLN A 63 -29.61 -5.78 24.06
N HIS A 64 -29.48 -5.27 22.84
CA HIS A 64 -30.40 -4.29 22.25
C HIS A 64 -31.83 -4.83 22.06
N VAL A 65 -31.95 -6.08 21.61
CA VAL A 65 -33.25 -6.74 21.47
C VAL A 65 -33.93 -6.88 22.85
N ASN A 66 -33.15 -7.20 23.89
CA ASN A 66 -33.66 -7.39 25.24
C ASN A 66 -33.95 -6.06 25.95
N SER A 67 -33.14 -5.01 25.75
CA SER A 67 -33.34 -3.70 26.38
C SER A 67 -34.54 -2.95 25.81
N GLY A 68 -34.88 -3.18 24.54
CA GLY A 68 -36.12 -2.66 23.94
C GLY A 68 -37.40 -3.14 24.66
N LEU A 69 -37.33 -4.22 25.45
CA LEU A 69 -38.42 -4.67 26.29
C LEU A 69 -38.48 -3.94 27.64
N ALA A 70 -37.41 -3.26 28.03
CA ALA A 70 -37.23 -2.68 29.36
C ALA A 70 -37.40 -1.13 29.43
N ASN A 71 -37.74 -0.46 28.32
CA ASN A 71 -37.98 1.00 28.23
C ASN A 71 -36.84 1.93 28.71
N GLU A 72 -35.63 1.43 28.93
CA GLU A 72 -34.49 2.25 29.33
C GLU A 72 -33.75 2.80 28.10
N PRO A 73 -33.65 4.13 27.92
CA PRO A 73 -32.91 4.75 26.80
C PRO A 73 -31.40 4.67 27.06
N GLY A 74 -30.82 3.49 26.87
CA GLY A 74 -29.38 3.30 26.89
C GLY A 74 -28.76 3.61 25.53
N GLU A 75 -27.92 4.65 25.45
CA GLU A 75 -27.05 4.98 24.29
C GLU A 75 -25.91 3.95 24.14
N SER A 76 -26.26 2.67 24.02
CA SER A 76 -25.28 1.63 23.75
C SER A 76 -24.96 1.65 22.26
N SER A 77 -23.67 1.83 21.94
CA SER A 77 -23.19 1.76 20.57
C SER A 77 -23.66 0.48 19.89
N SER A 78 -24.13 0.57 18.65
CA SER A 78 -24.51 -0.58 17.82
C SER A 78 -23.31 -1.46 17.42
N ARG A 79 -22.11 -1.18 17.94
CA ARG A 79 -20.86 -1.81 17.54
C ARG A 79 -20.19 -2.46 18.74
N GLY A 80 -19.94 -3.77 18.63
CA GLY A 80 -19.23 -4.52 19.66
C GLY A 80 -17.76 -4.11 19.81
N HIS A 81 -17.09 -3.68 18.73
CA HIS A 81 -15.66 -3.36 18.76
C HIS A 81 -15.40 -1.88 18.46
N MET A 82 -15.24 -1.07 19.51
CA MET A 82 -14.89 0.35 19.40
C MET A 82 -13.41 0.61 19.12
N HIS A 83 -12.52 -0.33 19.45
CA HIS A 83 -11.07 -0.19 19.32
C HIS A 83 -10.49 -1.06 18.20
N ALA A 84 -11.11 -1.03 17.02
CA ALA A 84 -10.63 -1.75 15.84
C ALA A 84 -10.49 -0.78 14.65
N CYS A 85 -9.46 -1.01 13.83
CA CYS A 85 -9.24 -0.24 12.62
C CYS A 85 -10.39 -0.49 11.64
N LEU A 86 -11.02 0.58 11.17
CA LEU A 86 -12.14 0.51 10.22
C LEU A 86 -11.78 -0.20 8.90
N VAL A 87 -10.53 -0.09 8.46
CA VAL A 87 -10.07 -0.61 7.16
C VAL A 87 -9.62 -2.06 7.24
N CYS A 88 -8.84 -2.42 8.26
CA CYS A 88 -8.20 -3.74 8.34
C CYS A 88 -8.74 -4.63 9.46
N GLY A 89 -9.63 -4.13 10.30
CA GLY A 89 -10.20 -4.85 11.44
C GLY A 89 -9.22 -5.14 12.58
N SER A 90 -7.96 -4.71 12.47
CA SER A 90 -6.96 -4.96 13.52
C SER A 90 -7.27 -4.14 14.76
N SER A 91 -7.05 -4.73 15.94
CA SER A 91 -7.12 -4.03 17.22
C SER A 91 -6.24 -2.78 17.22
N LEU A 92 -6.77 -1.70 17.78
CA LEU A 92 -6.11 -0.41 17.99
C LEU A 92 -5.57 -0.24 19.40
N ARG A 93 -5.83 -1.20 20.30
CA ARG A 93 -5.24 -1.17 21.65
C ARG A 93 -3.71 -1.11 21.54
N ASN A 94 -3.09 -0.13 22.19
CA ASN A 94 -1.65 0.12 22.19
C ASN A 94 -1.07 0.41 20.79
N ARG A 95 -1.86 0.92 19.85
CA ARG A 95 -1.39 1.31 18.51
C ARG A 95 -1.74 2.75 18.21
N LYS A 96 -0.84 3.44 17.51
CA LYS A 96 -1.14 4.75 16.92
C LYS A 96 -2.30 4.59 15.93
N CYS A 97 -3.31 5.43 16.10
CA CYS A 97 -4.45 5.52 15.21
C CYS A 97 -4.74 6.97 14.88
N ASP A 98 -5.43 7.16 13.76
CA ASP A 98 -5.87 8.44 13.25
C ASP A 98 -7.40 8.46 13.35
N LEU A 99 -7.92 9.56 13.93
CA LEU A 99 -9.37 9.80 14.07
C LEU A 99 -9.93 10.35 12.75
N ILE A 100 -11.13 9.93 12.39
CA ILE A 100 -11.81 10.41 11.19
C ILE A 100 -12.56 11.72 11.54
N VAL A 101 -11.96 12.87 11.21
CA VAL A 101 -12.52 14.21 11.48
C VAL A 101 -13.18 14.78 10.22
N ARG A 102 -14.52 14.80 10.15
CA ARG A 102 -15.27 15.26 8.97
C ARG A 102 -15.47 16.78 8.90
N GLU A 103 -15.13 17.53 9.94
CA GLU A 103 -15.34 18.97 9.98
C GLU A 103 -14.22 19.70 9.22
N ASN A 104 -14.61 20.50 8.21
CA ASN A 104 -13.71 21.33 7.40
C ASN A 104 -12.47 20.57 6.84
N PRO A 105 -12.66 19.46 6.11
CA PRO A 105 -11.54 18.69 5.61
C PRO A 105 -10.76 19.48 4.54
N SER A 106 -9.43 19.45 4.63
CA SER A 106 -8.58 19.84 3.50
C SER A 106 -8.90 18.98 2.27
N GLN A 107 -8.59 19.46 1.06
CA GLN A 107 -8.80 18.70 -0.18
C GLN A 107 -8.19 17.29 -0.11
N LEU A 108 -6.99 17.17 0.48
CA LEU A 108 -6.34 15.88 0.68
C LEU A 108 -7.10 14.99 1.69
N GLN A 109 -7.60 15.54 2.80
CA GLN A 109 -8.43 14.78 3.74
C GLN A 109 -9.74 14.31 3.08
N GLN A 110 -10.37 15.15 2.26
CA GLN A 110 -11.57 14.77 1.52
C GLN A 110 -11.28 13.60 0.56
N ALA A 111 -10.17 13.66 -0.18
CA ALA A 111 -9.74 12.56 -1.05
C ALA A 111 -9.43 11.27 -0.26
N ILE A 112 -8.84 11.38 0.94
CA ILE A 112 -8.63 10.25 1.84
C ILE A 112 -9.97 9.64 2.30
N TYR A 113 -10.98 10.47 2.59
CA TYR A 113 -12.30 9.99 3.01
C TYR A 113 -13.03 9.26 1.91
N ILE A 114 -12.96 9.75 0.67
CA ILE A 114 -13.52 9.04 -0.49
C ILE A 114 -12.88 7.65 -0.62
N GLU A 115 -11.55 7.57 -0.56
CA GLU A 115 -10.83 6.29 -0.64
C GLU A 115 -11.12 5.37 0.55
N LEU A 116 -11.33 5.94 1.74
CA LEU A 116 -11.76 5.19 2.91
C LEU A 116 -13.15 4.58 2.70
N GLU A 117 -14.14 5.40 2.33
CA GLU A 117 -15.53 4.98 2.10
C GLU A 117 -15.61 3.91 1.03
N ASN A 118 -14.86 4.05 -0.07
CA ASN A 118 -14.77 3.04 -1.12
C ASN A 118 -14.28 1.67 -0.60
N ARG A 119 -13.38 1.66 0.39
CA ARG A 119 -12.83 0.41 0.96
C ARG A 119 -13.72 -0.24 2.01
N ILE A 120 -14.53 0.55 2.68
CA ILE A 120 -15.39 0.06 3.76
C ILE A 120 -16.83 -0.12 3.28
N ALA A 121 -17.11 0.22 2.02
CA ALA A 121 -18.38 0.02 1.37
C ALA A 121 -18.88 -1.42 1.59
N PRO A 122 -20.18 -1.59 1.85
CA PRO A 122 -21.23 -0.56 1.77
C PRO A 122 -21.44 0.26 3.08
N ARG A 123 -20.58 0.09 4.08
CA ARG A 123 -20.67 0.86 5.34
C ARG A 123 -20.16 2.30 5.16
N GLN A 124 -20.73 3.21 5.95
CA GLN A 124 -20.25 4.60 6.06
C GLN A 124 -19.42 4.80 7.33
N ALA A 125 -18.40 5.65 7.23
CA ALA A 125 -17.55 6.01 8.37
C ALA A 125 -18.22 7.09 9.24
N THR A 126 -18.09 6.98 10.56
CA THR A 126 -18.60 7.92 11.56
C THR A 126 -17.45 8.66 12.25
N SER A 127 -17.73 9.74 12.99
CA SER A 127 -16.71 10.47 13.77
C SER A 127 -16.11 9.66 14.92
N LEU A 128 -16.77 8.58 15.35
CA LEU A 128 -16.25 7.66 16.36
C LEU A 128 -15.32 6.58 15.77
N ASP A 129 -15.23 6.51 14.44
CA ASP A 129 -14.39 5.52 13.79
C ASP A 129 -12.92 5.91 13.76
N HIS A 130 -12.07 4.90 13.87
CA HIS A 130 -10.62 5.06 13.91
C HIS A 130 -9.96 4.19 12.85
N VAL A 131 -8.86 4.68 12.28
CA VAL A 131 -8.04 3.95 11.32
C VAL A 131 -6.66 3.75 11.92
N CYS A 132 -6.10 2.54 11.84
CA CYS A 132 -4.72 2.36 12.28
C CYS A 132 -3.77 3.16 11.39
N HIS A 133 -2.68 3.67 11.98
CA HIS A 133 -1.75 4.53 11.27
C HIS A 133 -1.23 3.95 9.93
N PRO A 134 -0.88 2.64 9.83
CA PRO A 134 -0.49 2.05 8.55
C PRO A 134 -1.59 2.08 7.48
N CYS A 135 -2.87 1.90 7.86
CA CYS A 135 -3.98 2.00 6.91
C CYS A 135 -4.20 3.45 6.50
N TRP A 136 -4.10 4.40 7.43
CA TRP A 136 -4.19 5.83 7.14
C TRP A 136 -3.14 6.27 6.13
N LEU A 137 -1.87 5.88 6.32
CA LEU A 137 -0.79 6.19 5.38
C LEU A 137 -0.99 5.55 4.00
N ARG A 138 -1.65 4.38 3.93
CA ARG A 138 -2.01 3.77 2.62
C ARG A 138 -3.10 4.57 1.93
N LEU A 139 -4.16 4.95 2.64
CA LEU A 139 -5.22 5.79 2.10
C LEU A 139 -4.66 7.12 1.59
N LYS A 140 -3.84 7.80 2.41
CA LYS A 140 -3.16 9.04 2.03
C LYS A 140 -2.37 8.92 0.74
N ARG A 141 -1.60 7.85 0.56
CA ARG A 141 -0.81 7.64 -0.66
C ARG A 141 -1.68 7.41 -1.90
N VAL A 142 -2.77 6.67 -1.78
CA VAL A 142 -3.71 6.45 -2.89
C VAL A 142 -4.40 7.77 -3.24
N ALA A 143 -4.89 8.50 -2.25
CA ALA A 143 -5.50 9.81 -2.43
C ALA A 143 -4.56 10.81 -3.13
N THR A 144 -3.31 10.94 -2.67
CA THR A 144 -2.31 11.81 -3.29
C THR A 144 -2.04 11.43 -4.75
N ARG A 145 -1.91 10.13 -5.05
CA ARG A 145 -1.70 9.65 -6.43
C ARG A 145 -2.87 10.00 -7.34
N ASN A 146 -4.09 9.78 -6.87
CA ASN A 146 -5.29 10.09 -7.65
C ASN A 146 -5.44 11.60 -7.90
N MET A 147 -5.10 12.43 -6.90
CA MET A 147 -5.09 13.89 -7.07
C MET A 147 -4.05 14.34 -8.12
N GLN A 148 -2.83 13.78 -8.10
CA GLN A 148 -1.80 14.10 -9.10
C GLN A 148 -2.22 13.70 -10.51
N GLN A 149 -2.84 12.52 -10.67
CA GLN A 149 -3.36 12.08 -11.97
C GLN A 149 -4.46 12.99 -12.49
N ASN A 150 -5.34 13.48 -11.62
CA ASN A 150 -6.41 14.38 -12.02
C ASN A 150 -5.86 15.75 -12.47
N ILE A 151 -4.80 16.27 -11.83
CA ILE A 151 -4.12 17.50 -12.26
C ILE A 151 -3.50 17.33 -13.66
N GLN A 152 -2.86 16.19 -13.91
CA GLN A 152 -2.22 15.92 -15.20
C GLN A 152 -3.23 15.83 -16.35
N LEU A 153 -4.45 15.35 -16.11
CA LEU A 153 -5.53 15.30 -17.10
C LEU A 153 -6.17 16.68 -17.37
N GLN A 154 -6.04 17.63 -16.43
CA GLN A 154 -6.60 18.97 -16.55
C GLN A 154 -5.61 20.00 -17.09
N ALA A 155 -4.34 19.64 -17.26
CA ALA A 155 -3.39 20.47 -18.00
C ALA A 155 -3.78 20.43 -19.49
N GLU A 156 -4.69 21.32 -19.87
CA GLU A 156 -4.96 21.68 -21.26
C GLU A 156 -3.61 22.07 -21.90
N PRO A 157 -3.27 21.57 -23.11
CA PRO A 157 -1.99 21.86 -23.73
C PRO A 157 -1.85 23.37 -23.85
N GLU A 158 -0.91 23.92 -23.08
CA GLU A 158 -0.55 25.32 -23.14
C GLU A 158 -0.22 25.64 -24.60
N PRO A 159 -0.82 26.69 -25.19
CA PRO A 159 -0.55 27.04 -26.58
C PRO A 159 0.96 27.17 -26.75
N GLU A 160 1.50 26.53 -27.79
CA GLU A 160 2.93 26.54 -28.09
C GLU A 160 3.46 27.97 -27.97
N PRO A 161 4.46 28.21 -27.10
CA PRO A 161 5.02 29.54 -26.96
C PRO A 161 5.58 29.97 -28.31
N GLU A 162 5.13 31.13 -28.80
CA GLU A 162 5.77 31.80 -29.92
C GLU A 162 7.26 31.96 -29.59
N PRO A 163 8.17 31.78 -30.58
CA PRO A 163 9.59 31.76 -30.34
C PRO A 163 10.07 33.10 -29.76
N GLU A 164 10.30 33.14 -28.46
CA GLU A 164 10.92 34.28 -27.79
C GLU A 164 12.43 34.28 -28.08
N LEU A 165 12.89 35.45 -28.51
CA LEU A 165 14.26 35.78 -28.86
C LEU A 165 15.21 35.54 -27.69
N GLU A 166 16.32 34.84 -27.98
CA GLU A 166 17.44 34.59 -27.06
C GLU A 166 17.90 35.89 -26.38
N THR A 167 17.64 36.00 -25.07
CA THR A 167 18.29 37.00 -24.21
C THR A 167 19.32 36.26 -23.36
N GLU A 168 20.59 36.42 -23.75
CA GLU A 168 21.74 36.05 -22.93
C GLU A 168 21.72 36.85 -21.62
N LEU A 169 21.53 36.19 -20.48
CA LEU A 169 21.86 36.77 -19.17
C LEU A 169 22.52 35.74 -18.25
N GLU A 170 23.83 36.00 -18.10
CA GLU A 170 24.67 36.01 -16.90
C GLU A 170 24.58 34.85 -15.87
N LEU A 171 25.77 34.26 -15.68
CA LEU A 171 26.14 33.25 -14.70
C LEU A 171 25.97 33.75 -13.26
N GLU A 172 25.14 33.08 -12.47
CA GLU A 172 25.17 33.18 -11.01
C GLU A 172 26.30 32.32 -10.41
N PRO A 173 26.94 32.77 -9.31
CA PRO A 173 28.03 32.03 -8.66
C PRO A 173 27.55 30.85 -7.80
N GLU A 174 28.35 29.78 -7.80
CA GLU A 174 28.13 28.53 -7.06
C GLU A 174 28.08 28.74 -5.52
N PRO A 175 27.20 28.01 -4.80
CA PRO A 175 27.20 27.99 -3.34
C PRO A 175 28.28 27.06 -2.75
N GLU A 176 28.88 27.51 -1.63
CA GLU A 176 29.87 26.81 -0.81
C GLU A 176 29.35 25.48 -0.20
N PRO A 177 30.25 24.53 0.11
CA PRO A 177 29.90 23.20 0.62
C PRO A 177 29.48 23.19 2.10
N GLU A 178 28.35 22.54 2.41
CA GLU A 178 27.90 22.28 3.78
C GLU A 178 28.75 21.21 4.51
N PRO A 179 28.88 21.31 5.85
CA PRO A 179 29.69 20.39 6.66
C PRO A 179 29.02 19.02 6.89
N GLN A 180 29.83 17.97 6.86
CA GLN A 180 29.45 16.57 7.08
C GLN A 180 29.03 16.29 8.54
N PRO A 181 27.89 15.63 8.81
CA PRO A 181 27.56 15.14 10.14
C PRO A 181 28.26 13.80 10.44
N GLN A 182 28.97 13.78 11.56
CA GLN A 182 29.66 12.64 12.14
C GLN A 182 28.70 11.49 12.53
N ASP A 183 29.24 10.27 12.42
CA ASP A 183 28.59 8.99 12.67
C ASP A 183 27.95 8.87 14.07
N GLN A 184 26.68 8.47 14.12
CA GLN A 184 26.02 7.99 15.33
C GLN A 184 25.74 6.49 15.21
N GLN A 185 26.32 5.72 16.12
CA GLN A 185 26.17 4.28 16.28
C GLN A 185 24.74 3.94 16.73
N ALA A 186 24.14 2.96 16.06
CA ALA A 186 22.78 2.49 16.33
C ALA A 186 22.73 1.55 17.54
N VAL A 187 21.74 1.77 18.41
CA VAL A 187 21.39 0.93 19.56
C VAL A 187 20.43 -0.17 19.09
N GLU A 188 20.74 -1.43 19.43
CA GLU A 188 19.92 -2.60 19.09
C GLU A 188 18.73 -2.78 20.05
N VAL A 189 17.54 -3.07 19.51
CA VAL A 189 16.35 -3.49 20.28
C VAL A 189 15.89 -4.86 19.77
N PRO A 190 15.75 -5.90 20.62
CA PRO A 190 15.35 -7.24 20.17
C PRO A 190 13.83 -7.45 20.22
N GLY A 191 13.25 -7.98 19.13
CA GLY A 191 11.89 -8.55 19.16
C GLY A 191 11.20 -8.63 17.81
N MET A 192 11.28 -9.81 17.17
CA MET A 192 10.57 -10.22 15.94
C MET A 192 10.88 -9.43 14.66
N ILE A 193 12.10 -9.59 14.14
CA ILE A 193 12.40 -9.31 12.74
C ILE A 193 13.04 -10.58 12.15
N THR A 194 12.35 -11.25 11.24
CA THR A 194 12.99 -12.18 10.30
C THR A 194 14.04 -11.38 9.54
N LEU A 195 15.32 -11.55 9.90
CA LEU A 195 16.44 -10.96 9.20
C LEU A 195 16.37 -11.40 7.73
N LEU A 196 16.11 -10.47 6.82
CA LEU A 196 16.24 -10.73 5.39
C LEU A 196 17.65 -10.38 4.97
N HIS A 197 18.51 -11.39 4.88
CA HIS A 197 19.87 -11.21 4.40
C HIS A 197 19.91 -11.32 2.87
N ILE A 198 19.52 -10.23 2.18
CA ILE A 198 19.44 -10.17 0.70
C ILE A 198 20.79 -10.41 0.03
N GLU A 199 21.90 -10.14 0.72
CA GLU A 199 23.24 -10.43 0.22
C GLU A 199 23.50 -11.94 0.04
N SER A 200 22.64 -12.81 0.57
CA SER A 200 22.70 -14.26 0.41
C SER A 200 21.38 -14.81 -0.13
N VAL A 201 21.05 -14.45 -1.38
CA VAL A 201 19.84 -14.84 -2.10
C VAL A 201 19.51 -16.34 -1.97
N GLU A 202 20.53 -17.20 -2.03
CA GLU A 202 20.40 -18.66 -1.90
C GLU A 202 19.73 -19.09 -0.59
N ARG A 203 19.99 -18.37 0.51
CA ARG A 203 19.55 -18.73 1.87
C ARG A 203 18.11 -18.30 2.17
N ILE A 204 17.52 -17.43 1.35
CA ILE A 204 16.15 -16.98 1.53
C ILE A 204 15.22 -18.03 0.92
N ASP A 205 14.18 -18.44 1.62
CA ASP A 205 13.15 -19.33 1.05
C ASP A 205 12.52 -18.71 -0.21
N GLU A 206 12.25 -19.52 -1.25
CA GLU A 206 11.75 -19.06 -2.55
C GLU A 206 10.45 -18.27 -2.43
N HIS A 207 9.52 -18.75 -1.62
CA HIS A 207 8.23 -18.08 -1.41
C HIS A 207 8.42 -16.75 -0.69
N MET A 208 9.30 -16.71 0.32
CA MET A 208 9.67 -15.45 0.99
C MET A 208 10.35 -14.46 0.03
N PHE A 209 11.25 -14.93 -0.81
CA PHE A 209 11.95 -14.11 -1.79
C PHE A 209 10.96 -13.47 -2.76
N HIS A 210 10.07 -14.29 -3.35
CA HIS A 210 9.01 -13.83 -4.24
C HIS A 210 8.03 -12.88 -3.55
N TYR A 211 7.67 -13.13 -2.28
CA TYR A 211 6.79 -12.23 -1.53
C TYR A 211 7.37 -10.83 -1.39
N TRP A 212 8.67 -10.71 -1.06
CA TRP A 212 9.32 -9.43 -0.80
C TRP A 212 9.73 -8.68 -2.06
N LEU A 213 10.21 -9.39 -3.09
CA LEU A 213 10.78 -8.78 -4.29
C LEU A 213 9.81 -8.79 -5.48
N GLY A 214 8.76 -9.60 -5.43
CA GLY A 214 7.79 -9.74 -6.51
C GLY A 214 8.27 -10.54 -7.72
N MET A 215 9.40 -11.24 -7.59
CA MET A 215 9.97 -12.10 -8.62
C MET A 215 10.67 -13.29 -7.97
N ASN A 216 10.79 -14.40 -8.70
CA ASN A 216 11.49 -15.58 -8.23
C ASN A 216 13.02 -15.40 -8.32
N LYS A 217 13.80 -16.30 -7.71
CA LYS A 217 15.27 -16.19 -7.70
C LYS A 217 15.86 -16.22 -9.10
N GLN A 218 15.33 -17.06 -9.99
CA GLN A 218 15.82 -17.16 -11.37
C GLN A 218 15.63 -15.84 -12.15
N GLN A 219 14.48 -15.18 -12.01
CA GLN A 219 14.22 -13.88 -12.60
C GLN A 219 15.17 -12.80 -12.04
N PHE A 220 15.45 -12.85 -10.74
CA PHE A 220 16.38 -11.93 -10.11
C PHE A 220 17.83 -12.16 -10.57
N GLU A 221 18.25 -13.41 -10.74
CA GLU A 221 19.55 -13.78 -11.32
C GLU A 221 19.68 -13.30 -12.76
N LEU A 222 18.64 -13.48 -13.59
CA LEU A 222 18.60 -12.94 -14.95
C LEU A 222 18.75 -11.41 -14.96
N LEU A 223 18.06 -10.72 -14.05
CA LEU A 223 18.19 -9.26 -13.90
C LEU A 223 19.63 -8.85 -13.53
N LEU A 224 20.28 -9.59 -12.62
CA LEU A 224 21.68 -9.34 -12.27
C LEU A 224 22.64 -9.62 -13.44
N TYR A 225 22.36 -10.66 -14.24
CA TYR A 225 23.13 -10.98 -15.43
C TYR A 225 23.06 -9.87 -16.49
N GLU A 226 21.89 -9.25 -16.67
CA GLU A 226 21.71 -8.13 -17.61
C GLU A 226 22.40 -6.82 -17.15
N ILE A 227 22.71 -6.71 -15.86
CA ILE A 227 23.27 -5.50 -15.23
C ILE A 227 24.52 -5.84 -14.41
N PRO A 228 25.65 -6.20 -15.06
CA PRO A 228 26.88 -6.61 -14.36
C PRO A 228 27.40 -5.55 -13.39
N ARG A 229 27.18 -4.26 -13.70
CA ARG A 229 27.60 -3.12 -12.88
C ARG A 229 26.98 -3.13 -11.48
N LEU A 230 25.81 -3.74 -11.29
CA LEU A 230 25.22 -3.94 -9.96
C LEU A 230 25.99 -4.97 -9.11
N ILE A 231 26.58 -5.98 -9.75
CA ILE A 231 27.39 -7.01 -9.09
C ILE A 231 28.75 -6.42 -8.69
N GLU A 232 29.35 -5.62 -9.57
CA GLU A 232 30.64 -4.93 -9.33
C GLU A 232 30.54 -3.84 -8.26
N THR A 233 29.36 -3.23 -8.12
CA THR A 233 29.12 -2.20 -7.12
C THR A 233 29.09 -2.79 -5.72
N LYS A 234 29.86 -2.23 -4.78
CA LYS A 234 29.87 -2.64 -3.38
C LYS A 234 28.45 -2.62 -2.81
N ARG A 235 27.94 -3.80 -2.41
CA ARG A 235 26.57 -4.01 -1.91
C ARG A 235 25.47 -3.62 -2.92
N GLY A 236 25.76 -3.66 -4.23
CA GLY A 236 24.79 -3.31 -5.27
C GLY A 236 23.59 -4.26 -5.31
N ILE A 237 23.81 -5.56 -5.06
CA ILE A 237 22.72 -6.56 -4.93
C ILE A 237 21.76 -6.19 -3.78
N LEU A 238 22.29 -5.76 -2.64
CA LEU A 238 21.48 -5.31 -1.51
C LEU A 238 20.72 -4.03 -1.85
N GLY A 239 21.38 -3.06 -2.50
CA GLY A 239 20.74 -1.83 -2.97
C GLY A 239 19.59 -2.11 -3.93
N LEU A 240 19.80 -3.02 -4.89
CA LEU A 240 18.76 -3.48 -5.83
C LEU A 240 17.60 -4.15 -5.07
N GLY A 241 17.91 -5.11 -4.19
CA GLY A 241 16.88 -5.82 -3.43
C GLY A 241 16.06 -4.89 -2.53
N ALA A 242 16.71 -3.94 -1.85
CA ALA A 242 16.02 -2.92 -1.06
C ALA A 242 15.11 -2.03 -1.92
N LEU A 243 15.58 -1.62 -3.10
CA LEU A 243 14.82 -0.82 -4.05
C LEU A 243 13.59 -1.59 -4.56
N LEU A 244 13.75 -2.85 -4.96
CA LEU A 244 12.66 -3.72 -5.39
C LEU A 244 11.64 -3.95 -4.26
N MET A 245 12.11 -4.21 -3.04
CA MET A 245 11.23 -4.31 -1.86
C MET A 245 10.44 -3.01 -1.65
N LYS A 246 11.10 -1.85 -1.71
CA LYS A 246 10.45 -0.55 -1.57
C LYS A 246 9.35 -0.35 -2.61
N MET A 247 9.63 -0.69 -3.87
CA MET A 247 8.62 -0.61 -4.94
C MET A 247 7.47 -1.61 -4.74
N ARG A 248 7.78 -2.82 -4.25
CA ARG A 248 6.80 -3.90 -4.07
C ARG A 248 5.88 -3.71 -2.87
N THR A 249 6.43 -3.32 -1.72
CA THR A 249 5.69 -3.23 -0.46
C THR A 249 5.24 -1.80 -0.14
N GLY A 250 5.93 -0.80 -0.70
CA GLY A 250 5.75 0.60 -0.34
C GLY A 250 6.20 0.89 1.09
N ASP A 251 7.17 0.15 1.63
CA ASP A 251 7.69 0.43 2.97
C ASP A 251 8.54 1.70 3.02
N SER A 252 8.58 2.34 4.19
CA SER A 252 9.46 3.49 4.42
C SER A 252 10.91 3.04 4.54
N ASP A 253 11.83 3.97 4.30
CA ASP A 253 13.27 3.72 4.43
C ASP A 253 13.64 3.34 5.86
N ASP A 254 12.98 3.90 6.88
CA ASP A 254 13.15 3.48 8.27
C ASP A 254 12.77 2.01 8.49
N ARG A 255 11.65 1.56 7.92
CA ARG A 255 11.20 0.18 8.08
C ARG A 255 12.12 -0.80 7.36
N LEU A 256 12.53 -0.46 6.14
CA LEU A 256 13.47 -1.29 5.38
C LEU A 256 14.86 -1.30 6.03
N SER A 257 15.29 -0.17 6.60
CA SER A 257 16.52 -0.06 7.39
C SER A 257 16.53 -1.02 8.57
N GLN A 258 15.43 -1.06 9.34
CA GLN A 258 15.27 -2.02 10.44
C GLN A 258 15.21 -3.47 9.95
N LEU A 259 14.47 -3.74 8.87
CA LEU A 259 14.28 -5.08 8.32
C LEU A 259 15.57 -5.70 7.77
N LEU A 260 16.39 -4.88 7.12
CA LEU A 260 17.64 -5.29 6.47
C LEU A 260 18.86 -5.09 7.37
N MET A 261 18.67 -4.50 8.56
CA MET A 261 19.75 -4.12 9.49
C MET A 261 20.83 -3.25 8.83
N VAL A 262 20.41 -2.27 8.05
CA VAL A 262 21.29 -1.31 7.37
C VAL A 262 20.91 0.07 7.83
N PRO A 263 21.85 0.93 8.28
CA PRO A 263 21.53 2.31 8.65
C PRO A 263 20.77 3.01 7.52
N ARG A 264 19.70 3.74 7.85
CA ARG A 264 18.78 4.33 6.86
C ARG A 264 19.51 5.13 5.78
N ARG A 265 20.43 6.02 6.16
CA ARG A 265 21.21 6.82 5.21
C ARG A 265 22.05 5.96 4.26
N THR A 266 22.63 4.88 4.77
CA THR A 266 23.37 3.91 3.94
C THR A 266 22.43 3.21 2.97
N LEU A 267 21.23 2.81 3.43
CA LEU A 267 20.24 2.14 2.60
C LEU A 267 19.72 3.04 1.49
N GLU A 268 19.42 4.30 1.78
CA GLU A 268 19.02 5.33 0.81
C GLU A 268 20.10 5.46 -0.29
N ARG A 269 21.37 5.66 0.10
CA ARG A 269 22.49 5.74 -0.86
C ARG A 269 22.63 4.49 -1.74
N LEU A 270 22.45 3.29 -1.17
CA LEU A 270 22.52 2.04 -1.93
C LEU A 270 21.36 1.92 -2.92
N MET A 271 20.14 2.30 -2.51
CA MET A 271 18.97 2.31 -3.39
C MET A 271 19.09 3.35 -4.50
N ASP A 272 19.61 4.53 -4.20
CA ASP A 272 19.85 5.59 -5.19
C ASP A 272 20.89 5.14 -6.20
N LYS A 273 21.98 4.52 -5.75
CA LYS A 273 22.99 3.98 -6.68
C LYS A 273 22.43 2.86 -7.55
N ALA A 274 21.63 1.95 -6.97
CA ALA A 274 20.98 0.90 -7.74
C ALA A 274 19.98 1.46 -8.76
N ARG A 275 19.22 2.51 -8.39
CA ARG A 275 18.29 3.21 -9.28
C ARG A 275 19.04 3.87 -10.43
N GLU A 276 20.12 4.59 -10.15
CA GLU A 276 20.98 5.21 -11.17
C GLU A 276 21.46 4.17 -12.17
N ILE A 277 21.97 3.03 -11.68
CA ILE A 277 22.47 1.96 -12.53
C ILE A 277 21.34 1.35 -13.38
N LEU A 278 20.16 1.09 -12.82
CA LEU A 278 19.00 0.62 -13.57
C LEU A 278 18.60 1.59 -14.67
N VAL A 279 18.54 2.88 -14.37
CA VAL A 279 18.15 3.93 -15.34
C VAL A 279 19.16 4.03 -16.48
N GLN A 280 20.45 3.88 -16.20
CA GLN A 280 21.50 3.97 -17.22
C GLN A 280 21.67 2.68 -18.02
N ASP A 281 21.62 1.52 -17.37
CA ASP A 281 22.03 0.26 -18.00
C ASP A 281 20.84 -0.60 -18.40
N PHE A 282 19.75 -0.57 -17.64
CA PHE A 282 18.64 -1.50 -17.85
C PHE A 282 17.51 -0.87 -18.65
N VAL A 283 17.01 0.29 -18.22
CA VAL A 283 15.85 0.97 -18.81
C VAL A 283 16.02 1.28 -20.31
N PRO A 284 17.19 1.75 -20.81
CA PRO A 284 17.33 2.07 -22.24
C PRO A 284 17.23 0.85 -23.15
N ARG A 285 17.53 -0.34 -22.60
CA ARG A 285 17.46 -1.63 -23.29
C ARG A 285 16.09 -2.28 -23.13
N ASN A 286 15.36 -1.97 -22.05
CA ASN A 286 14.10 -2.59 -21.67
C ASN A 286 13.01 -1.51 -21.49
N LEU A 287 12.30 -1.16 -22.57
CA LEU A 287 11.38 -0.02 -22.68
C LEU A 287 10.05 -0.14 -21.89
N GLY A 288 10.04 -0.83 -20.74
CA GLY A 288 8.88 -0.90 -19.83
C GLY A 288 7.67 -1.69 -20.34
N LEU A 289 7.73 -2.25 -21.55
CA LEU A 289 6.73 -3.18 -22.09
C LEU A 289 7.27 -4.61 -21.92
N GLN A 290 6.96 -5.26 -20.81
CA GLN A 290 7.21 -6.69 -20.53
C GLN A 290 8.39 -7.31 -21.32
N HIS A 291 9.62 -6.93 -20.98
CA HIS A 291 10.85 -7.55 -21.51
C HIS A 291 11.02 -7.51 -23.04
N ILE A 292 10.37 -6.59 -23.76
CA ILE A 292 10.72 -6.31 -25.16
C ILE A 292 11.95 -5.41 -25.16
N SER A 293 13.05 -5.92 -25.69
CA SER A 293 14.27 -5.12 -25.88
C SER A 293 14.04 -4.04 -26.94
N ARG A 294 14.85 -2.97 -26.91
CA ARG A 294 14.82 -1.96 -27.98
C ARG A 294 14.97 -2.60 -29.37
N GLU A 295 15.86 -3.57 -29.52
CA GLU A 295 16.10 -4.31 -30.76
C GLU A 295 14.89 -5.14 -31.16
N GLN A 296 14.23 -5.81 -30.22
CA GLN A 296 13.00 -6.56 -30.47
C GLN A 296 11.84 -5.62 -30.87
N LEU A 297 11.76 -4.44 -30.26
CA LEU A 297 10.80 -3.40 -30.61
C LEU A 297 11.07 -2.83 -32.01
N LEU A 298 12.33 -2.61 -32.37
CA LEU A 298 12.73 -2.21 -33.72
C LEU A 298 12.37 -3.31 -34.73
N GLN A 299 12.66 -4.58 -34.43
CA GLN A 299 12.27 -5.70 -35.29
C GLN A 299 10.74 -5.83 -35.44
N HIS A 300 9.97 -5.63 -34.38
CA HIS A 300 8.51 -5.64 -34.43
C HIS A 300 7.91 -4.46 -35.22
N ASN A 301 8.56 -3.30 -35.20
CA ASN A 301 8.10 -2.10 -35.92
C ASN A 301 8.61 -2.00 -37.37
N LEU A 302 9.47 -2.93 -37.81
CA LEU A 302 9.83 -3.07 -39.23
C LEU A 302 8.72 -3.76 -40.07
N ILE A 303 7.54 -4.03 -39.49
CA ILE A 303 6.31 -4.42 -40.21
C ILE A 303 5.53 -3.17 -40.64
N ILE A 304 6.20 -2.16 -41.19
CA ILE A 304 5.56 -1.32 -42.20
C ILE A 304 6.05 -1.93 -43.51
N PRO A 305 5.20 -2.64 -44.27
CA PRO A 305 5.63 -3.20 -45.53
C PRO A 305 6.18 -2.07 -46.41
N ASN A 306 7.28 -2.32 -47.10
CA ASN A 306 7.89 -1.44 -48.10
C ASN A 306 6.94 -1.07 -49.27
N SER A 307 5.65 -1.38 -49.17
CA SER A 307 4.60 -1.10 -50.16
C SER A 307 4.08 0.34 -50.13
N VAL A 308 4.65 1.25 -49.33
CA VAL A 308 4.25 2.68 -49.30
C VAL A 308 5.27 3.59 -50.01
N GLN A 309 6.21 3.02 -50.78
CA GLN A 309 7.18 3.79 -51.58
C GLN A 309 6.98 3.65 -53.11
N ASN A 310 5.76 3.44 -53.59
CA ASN A 310 5.42 3.61 -55.01
C ASN A 310 4.22 4.53 -55.20
#